data_AF-A0A8T4GGK0-F1
#
_entry.id   AF-A0A8T4GGK0-F1
#
_cell.length_a   1.000
_cell.length_b   1.000
_cell.length_c   1.000
_cell.angle_alpha   90.00
_cell.angle_beta   90.00
_cell.angle_gamma   90.00
#
_symmetry.space_group_name_H-M   'P 1'
#
loop_
_entity.id
_entity.type
_entity.pdbx_description
1 polymer ?
#
loop_
_entity_poly.entity_id
_entity_poly.type
_entity_poly.pdbx_seq_one_letter_code
_entity_poly.pdbx_strand_id
1 'polypeptide(L)'
;MAPTLVNAAFGALLAAALLGAAFDRRSVAVVVAAAALPDLDAVASLALDGATNALLHNVWIPLGVAALLYWDTTVRGESRIRAAYGWRGVRIAWVSLAAFAVAGIGPELFGLGGVNLLYPVHDAYYLVAGRLIVSTQDGIVQTFVAAGSPGMLPLESPGTTASYAIPTWINPDGRPGLALGATRELHVVRTGWQAVVVAAAATLLAVRFLEPADGGDT
;
A
#
# COMPACT_ATOMS: atom_id res chain seq x y z
N MET A 1 11.67 3.42 0.17
CA MET A 1 10.80 2.26 -0.04
C MET A 1 10.86 1.29 1.13
N ALA A 2 9.69 1.05 1.72
CA ALA A 2 9.42 -0.08 2.59
C ALA A 2 9.71 -1.41 1.85
N PRO A 3 10.11 -2.45 2.57
CA PRO A 3 10.26 -3.77 1.97
C PRO A 3 8.93 -4.31 1.41
N THR A 4 8.97 -4.91 0.22
CA THR A 4 7.81 -5.54 -0.42
C THR A 4 7.13 -6.57 0.45
N LEU A 5 7.90 -7.33 1.26
CA LEU A 5 7.32 -8.30 2.18
C LEU A 5 6.46 -7.63 3.27
N VAL A 6 6.80 -6.42 3.69
CA VAL A 6 6.01 -5.67 4.69
C VAL A 6 4.70 -5.18 4.06
N ASN A 7 4.73 -4.66 2.83
CA ASN A 7 3.52 -4.27 2.08
C ASN A 7 2.62 -5.50 1.86
N ALA A 8 3.21 -6.63 1.46
CA ALA A 8 2.51 -7.91 1.34
C ALA A 8 1.89 -8.39 2.66
N ALA A 9 2.60 -8.23 3.80
CA ALA A 9 2.09 -8.59 5.12
C ALA A 9 0.90 -7.73 5.54
N PHE A 10 0.94 -6.41 5.32
CA PHE A 10 -0.23 -5.55 5.52
C PHE A 10 -1.39 -5.95 4.61
N GLY A 11 -1.11 -6.28 3.33
CA GLY A 11 -2.10 -6.82 2.40
C GLY A 11 -2.74 -8.12 2.90
N ALA A 12 -1.95 -9.02 3.47
CA ALA A 12 -2.43 -10.26 4.08
C ALA A 12 -3.32 -10.02 5.30
N LEU A 13 -2.97 -9.06 6.16
CA LEU A 13 -3.81 -8.65 7.30
C LEU A 13 -5.16 -8.10 6.82
N LEU A 14 -5.16 -7.23 5.81
CA LEU A 14 -6.38 -6.70 5.20
C LEU A 14 -7.21 -7.81 4.53
N ALA A 15 -6.56 -8.76 3.84
CA ALA A 15 -7.22 -9.92 3.25
C ALA A 15 -7.94 -10.75 4.33
N ALA A 16 -7.24 -11.08 5.42
CA ALA A 16 -7.79 -11.84 6.53
C ALA A 16 -8.97 -11.14 7.22
N ALA A 17 -8.87 -9.82 7.42
CA ALA A 17 -9.90 -9.02 8.07
C ALA A 17 -11.12 -8.74 7.18
N LEU A 18 -10.91 -8.53 5.88
CA LEU A 18 -11.93 -7.96 5.02
C LEU A 18 -12.51 -8.94 4.00
N LEU A 19 -11.87 -10.06 3.64
CA LEU A 19 -12.45 -10.96 2.63
C LEU A 19 -13.72 -11.67 3.12
N GLY A 20 -13.87 -11.95 4.42
CA GLY A 20 -15.04 -12.64 4.96
C GLY A 20 -15.28 -13.98 4.25
N ALA A 21 -16.52 -14.23 3.80
CA ALA A 21 -16.86 -15.46 3.07
C ALA A 21 -16.13 -15.62 1.71
N ALA A 22 -15.48 -14.57 1.19
CA ALA A 22 -14.63 -14.67 0.00
C ALA A 22 -13.20 -15.15 0.30
N PHE A 23 -12.87 -15.42 1.57
CA PHE A 23 -11.52 -15.79 2.01
C PHE A 23 -11.15 -17.21 1.57
N ASP A 24 -10.14 -17.31 0.73
CA ASP A 24 -9.45 -18.55 0.36
C ASP A 24 -8.04 -18.23 -0.16
N ARG A 25 -7.25 -19.27 -0.44
CA ARG A 25 -5.85 -19.10 -0.88
C ARG A 25 -5.72 -18.23 -2.14
N ARG A 26 -6.66 -18.32 -3.08
CA ARG A 26 -6.61 -17.56 -4.34
C ARG A 26 -6.97 -16.10 -4.10
N SER A 27 -8.03 -15.82 -3.35
CA SER A 27 -8.41 -14.43 -3.05
C SER A 27 -7.37 -13.73 -2.18
N VAL A 28 -6.78 -14.42 -1.20
CA VAL A 28 -5.66 -13.88 -0.41
C VAL A 28 -4.47 -13.55 -1.31
N ALA A 29 -4.09 -14.45 -2.23
CA ALA A 29 -3.00 -14.18 -3.16
C ALA A 29 -3.26 -12.96 -4.05
N VAL A 30 -4.50 -12.76 -4.52
CA VAL A 30 -4.87 -11.57 -5.30
C VAL A 30 -4.73 -10.29 -4.48
N VAL A 31 -5.21 -10.27 -3.24
CA VAL A 31 -5.12 -9.09 -2.37
C VAL A 31 -3.67 -8.77 -1.99
N VAL A 32 -2.87 -9.80 -1.69
CA VAL A 32 -1.43 -9.64 -1.39
C VAL A 32 -0.68 -9.14 -2.62
N ALA A 33 -0.97 -9.66 -3.81
CA ALA A 33 -0.39 -9.17 -5.06
C ALA A 33 -0.77 -7.71 -5.32
N ALA A 34 -2.01 -7.31 -5.06
CA ALA A 34 -2.45 -5.92 -5.18
C ALA A 34 -1.70 -4.99 -4.21
N ALA A 35 -1.39 -5.44 -2.98
CA ALA A 35 -0.60 -4.67 -2.02
C ALA A 35 0.87 -4.51 -2.45
N ALA A 36 1.45 -5.50 -3.12
CA ALA A 36 2.83 -5.46 -3.62
C ALA A 36 2.97 -4.80 -5.00
N LEU A 37 1.86 -4.59 -5.71
CA LEU A 37 1.85 -4.07 -7.07
C LEU A 37 2.55 -2.70 -7.20
N PRO A 38 2.37 -1.74 -6.27
CA PRO A 38 3.04 -0.44 -6.37
C PRO A 38 4.58 -0.55 -6.41
N ASP A 39 5.18 -1.53 -5.75
CA ASP A 39 6.64 -1.74 -5.70
C ASP A 39 7.28 -1.99 -7.06
N LEU A 40 6.49 -2.29 -8.11
CA LEU A 40 6.99 -2.33 -9.49
C LEU A 40 7.57 -0.99 -9.96
N ASP A 41 7.30 0.10 -9.26
CA ASP A 41 7.99 1.39 -9.39
C ASP A 41 9.51 1.24 -9.31
N ALA A 42 10.02 0.33 -8.49
CA ALA A 42 11.46 0.07 -8.40
C ALA A 42 12.04 -0.45 -9.73
N VAL A 43 11.29 -1.26 -10.47
CA VAL A 43 11.68 -1.73 -11.82
C VAL A 43 11.52 -0.60 -12.83
N ALA A 44 10.40 0.13 -12.78
CA ALA A 44 10.16 1.28 -13.66
C ALA A 44 11.26 2.35 -13.52
N SER A 45 11.84 2.50 -12.33
CA SER A 45 12.92 3.45 -12.06
C SER A 45 14.21 3.19 -12.85
N LEU A 46 14.39 1.97 -13.38
CA LEU A 46 15.50 1.66 -14.28
C LEU A 46 15.39 2.39 -15.62
N ALA A 47 14.18 2.81 -16.00
CA ALA A 47 13.91 3.47 -17.28
C ALA A 47 13.41 4.92 -17.12
N LEU A 48 12.83 5.26 -15.97
CA LEU A 48 12.15 6.53 -15.73
C LEU A 48 12.71 7.24 -14.49
N ASP A 49 13.05 8.51 -14.62
CA ASP A 49 13.53 9.33 -13.51
C ASP A 49 12.48 9.42 -12.40
N GLY A 50 12.90 9.18 -11.15
CA GLY A 50 12.05 9.33 -9.98
C GLY A 50 10.79 8.45 -10.00
N ALA A 51 10.79 7.32 -10.72
CA ALA A 51 9.60 6.46 -10.75
C ALA A 51 9.36 5.74 -9.42
N THR A 52 10.41 5.51 -8.62
CA THR A 52 10.29 4.92 -7.28
C THR A 52 9.33 5.75 -6.43
N ASN A 53 8.31 5.09 -5.88
CA ASN A 53 7.23 5.69 -5.09
C ASN A 53 6.50 6.84 -5.80
N ALA A 54 6.26 6.75 -7.12
CA ALA A 54 5.57 7.78 -7.88
C ALA A 54 4.59 7.21 -8.91
N LEU A 55 5.06 6.33 -9.80
CA LEU A 55 4.28 5.91 -10.98
C LEU A 55 3.04 5.11 -10.59
N LEU A 56 3.18 4.15 -9.68
CA LEU A 56 2.07 3.35 -9.15
C LEU A 56 1.68 3.79 -7.74
N HIS A 57 2.58 4.45 -7.02
CA HIS A 57 2.28 5.02 -5.71
C HIS A 57 1.69 6.44 -5.83
N ASN A 58 0.53 6.57 -6.46
CA ASN A 58 -0.21 7.84 -6.47
C ASN A 58 -1.68 7.61 -6.13
N VAL A 59 -2.37 8.68 -5.76
CA VAL A 59 -3.77 8.65 -5.35
C VAL A 59 -4.74 8.48 -6.52
N TRP A 60 -4.31 8.83 -7.73
CA TRP A 60 -5.20 8.83 -8.90
C TRP A 60 -5.58 7.43 -9.36
N ILE A 61 -4.66 6.47 -9.29
CA ILE A 61 -4.93 5.06 -9.60
C ILE A 61 -6.05 4.50 -8.70
N PRO A 62 -5.93 4.49 -7.36
CA PRO A 62 -6.98 3.95 -6.52
C PRO A 62 -8.29 4.75 -6.60
N LEU A 63 -8.25 6.07 -6.77
CA LEU A 63 -9.47 6.86 -6.99
C LEU A 63 -10.17 6.51 -8.31
N GLY A 64 -9.41 6.36 -9.40
CA GLY A 64 -9.95 5.95 -10.69
C GLY A 64 -10.55 4.55 -10.66
N VAL A 65 -9.84 3.58 -10.06
CA VAL A 65 -10.34 2.22 -9.88
C VAL A 65 -11.57 2.21 -8.97
N ALA A 66 -11.59 2.98 -7.88
CA ALA A 66 -12.75 3.12 -7.00
C ALA A 66 -13.97 3.64 -7.77
N ALA A 67 -13.79 4.68 -8.58
CA ALA A 67 -14.86 5.26 -9.39
C ALA A 67 -15.41 4.24 -10.40
N LEU A 68 -14.53 3.47 -11.08
CA LEU A 68 -14.93 2.42 -12.00
C LEU A 68 -15.66 1.27 -11.29
N LEU A 69 -15.17 0.82 -10.13
CA LEU A 69 -15.83 -0.21 -9.33
C LEU A 69 -17.19 0.26 -8.82
N TYR A 70 -17.28 1.49 -8.32
CA TYR A 70 -18.53 2.09 -7.87
C TYR A 70 -19.54 2.18 -9.01
N TRP A 71 -19.10 2.67 -10.17
CA TRP A 71 -19.93 2.75 -11.36
C TRP A 71 -20.45 1.37 -11.79
N ASP A 72 -19.57 0.36 -11.91
CA ASP A 72 -19.98 -0.98 -12.33
C ASP A 72 -20.92 -1.65 -11.32
N THR A 73 -20.66 -1.48 -10.02
CA THR A 73 -21.34 -2.27 -8.98
C THR A 73 -22.58 -1.61 -8.39
N THR A 74 -22.76 -0.29 -8.60
CA THR A 74 -23.84 0.51 -7.99
C THR A 74 -24.66 1.31 -9.01
N VAL A 75 -23.99 2.01 -9.95
CA VAL A 75 -24.67 2.93 -10.88
C VAL A 75 -25.22 2.20 -12.10
N ARG A 76 -24.47 1.23 -12.62
CA ARG A 76 -24.84 0.45 -13.79
C ARG A 76 -25.98 -0.51 -13.44
N GLY A 77 -26.99 -0.62 -14.31
CA GLY A 77 -28.13 -1.52 -14.10
C GLY A 77 -27.75 -3.01 -14.02
N GLU A 78 -26.67 -3.41 -14.68
CA GLU A 78 -26.10 -4.77 -14.61
C GLU A 78 -24.58 -4.72 -14.43
N SER A 79 -24.08 -5.11 -13.26
CA SER A 79 -22.64 -5.16 -12.97
C SER A 79 -21.95 -6.29 -13.73
N ARG A 80 -20.91 -5.95 -14.51
CA ARG A 80 -20.10 -6.94 -15.24
C ARG A 80 -19.31 -7.83 -14.29
N ILE A 81 -18.76 -7.25 -13.22
CA ILE A 81 -17.99 -8.00 -12.22
C ILE A 81 -18.91 -8.99 -11.51
N ARG A 82 -20.12 -8.55 -11.13
CA ARG A 82 -21.10 -9.41 -10.47
C ARG A 82 -21.61 -10.50 -11.41
N ALA A 83 -21.83 -10.19 -12.69
CA ALA A 83 -22.24 -11.18 -13.68
C ALA A 83 -21.16 -12.26 -13.90
N ALA A 84 -19.89 -11.88 -13.96
CA ALA A 84 -18.79 -12.82 -14.22
C ALA A 84 -18.30 -13.59 -12.98
N TYR A 85 -18.29 -12.95 -11.81
CA TYR A 85 -17.62 -13.45 -10.61
C TYR A 85 -18.50 -13.41 -9.34
N GLY A 86 -19.77 -13.06 -9.48
CA GLY A 86 -20.73 -12.98 -8.38
C GLY A 86 -20.36 -11.93 -7.33
N TRP A 87 -20.97 -12.05 -6.15
CA TRP A 87 -20.65 -11.22 -4.99
C TRP A 87 -19.18 -11.35 -4.56
N ARG A 88 -18.61 -12.56 -4.67
CA ARG A 88 -17.23 -12.85 -4.29
C ARG A 88 -16.23 -11.99 -5.09
N GLY A 89 -16.42 -11.88 -6.41
CA GLY A 89 -15.56 -11.03 -7.24
C GLY A 89 -15.61 -9.55 -6.86
N VAL A 90 -16.81 -9.03 -6.56
CA VAL A 90 -16.98 -7.65 -6.10
C VAL A 90 -16.25 -7.42 -4.78
N ARG A 91 -16.36 -8.36 -3.83
CA ARG A 91 -15.65 -8.27 -2.54
C ARG A 91 -14.14 -8.28 -2.72
N ILE A 92 -13.61 -9.21 -3.50
CA ILE A 92 -12.17 -9.31 -3.77
C ILE A 92 -11.66 -8.03 -4.44
N ALA A 93 -12.40 -7.46 -5.39
CA ALA A 93 -12.01 -6.22 -6.07
C ALA A 93 -11.87 -5.04 -5.09
N TRP A 94 -12.88 -4.81 -4.24
CA TRP A 94 -12.82 -3.74 -3.24
C TRP A 94 -11.74 -3.94 -2.18
N VAL A 95 -11.53 -5.18 -1.72
CA VAL A 95 -10.48 -5.49 -0.74
C VAL A 95 -9.08 -5.35 -1.37
N SER A 96 -8.91 -5.76 -2.63
CA SER A 96 -7.65 -5.58 -3.36
C SER A 96 -7.33 -4.11 -3.57
N LEU A 97 -8.34 -3.29 -3.90
CA LEU A 97 -8.20 -1.85 -4.00
C LEU A 97 -7.81 -1.22 -2.64
N ALA A 98 -8.46 -1.64 -1.55
CA ALA A 98 -8.11 -1.20 -0.21
C ALA A 98 -6.66 -1.60 0.15
N ALA A 99 -6.22 -2.80 -0.22
CA ALA A 99 -4.86 -3.26 0.00
C ALA A 99 -3.84 -2.49 -0.84
N PHE A 100 -4.11 -2.21 -2.12
CA PHE A 100 -3.27 -1.36 -2.95
C PHE A 100 -3.07 0.03 -2.31
N ALA A 101 -4.16 0.67 -1.89
CA ALA A 101 -4.12 2.01 -1.31
C ALA A 101 -3.49 2.05 0.09
N VAL A 102 -3.89 1.14 0.98
CA VAL A 102 -3.47 1.20 2.39
C VAL A 102 -2.16 0.46 2.64
N ALA A 103 -1.99 -0.72 2.06
CA ALA A 103 -0.79 -1.54 2.28
C ALA A 103 0.32 -1.28 1.26
N GLY A 104 -0.03 -0.92 0.03
CA GLY A 104 0.95 -0.55 -0.99
C GLY A 104 1.43 0.89 -0.88
N ILE A 105 0.50 1.86 -0.80
CA ILE A 105 0.87 3.30 -0.76
C ILE A 105 1.13 3.80 0.68
N GLY A 106 0.32 3.36 1.64
CA GLY A 106 0.39 3.84 3.03
C GLY A 106 1.79 3.79 3.65
N PRO A 107 2.48 2.64 3.67
CA PRO A 107 3.81 2.53 4.28
C PRO A 107 4.86 3.48 3.70
N GLU A 108 4.72 3.85 2.42
CA GLU A 108 5.62 4.84 1.79
C GLU A 108 5.30 6.27 2.22
N LEU A 109 4.01 6.63 2.29
CA LEU A 109 3.57 7.95 2.75
C LEU A 109 4.00 8.23 4.20
N PHE A 110 4.00 7.22 5.06
CA PHE A 110 4.42 7.32 6.46
C PHE A 110 5.88 6.85 6.68
N GLY A 111 6.59 6.53 5.61
CA GLY A 111 7.98 6.08 5.62
C GLY A 111 8.95 7.21 5.32
N LEU A 112 10.25 6.95 5.54
CA LEU A 112 11.31 7.95 5.33
C LEU A 112 11.50 8.39 3.87
N GLY A 113 11.06 7.57 2.91
CA GLY A 113 11.20 7.88 1.48
C GLY A 113 10.10 8.78 0.94
N GLY A 114 8.93 8.82 1.59
CA GLY A 114 7.75 9.50 1.06
C GLY A 114 7.24 8.90 -0.25
N VAL A 115 6.24 9.58 -0.80
CA VAL A 115 5.53 9.18 -2.01
C VAL A 115 5.13 10.39 -2.84
N ASN A 116 5.26 10.34 -4.15
CA ASN A 116 4.79 11.38 -5.05
C ASN A 116 3.29 11.25 -5.30
N LEU A 117 2.51 11.48 -4.23
CA LEU A 117 1.10 11.11 -4.13
C LEU A 117 0.22 11.69 -5.24
N LEU A 118 0.60 12.85 -5.78
CA LEU A 118 -0.16 13.58 -6.79
C LEU A 118 0.41 13.44 -8.21
N TYR A 119 1.46 12.63 -8.40
CA TYR A 119 2.02 12.33 -9.72
C TYR A 119 0.98 11.64 -10.62
N PRO A 120 0.86 12.01 -11.91
CA PRO A 120 1.68 12.98 -12.66
C PRO A 120 1.11 14.40 -12.68
N VAL A 121 -0.03 14.65 -12.03
CA VAL A 121 -0.70 15.96 -12.06
C VAL A 121 0.13 17.02 -11.34
N HIS A 122 0.76 16.66 -10.23
CA HIS A 122 1.70 17.51 -9.52
C HIS A 122 2.89 16.68 -9.08
N ASP A 123 4.09 17.08 -9.51
CA ASP A 123 5.33 16.40 -9.19
C ASP A 123 5.92 16.93 -7.88
N ALA A 124 5.66 16.23 -6.78
CA ALA A 124 6.33 16.44 -5.50
C ALA A 124 6.19 15.19 -4.62
N TYR A 125 7.28 14.75 -4.01
CA TYR A 125 7.23 13.74 -2.96
C TYR A 125 6.64 14.34 -1.69
N TYR A 126 5.88 13.52 -0.98
CA TYR A 126 5.23 13.83 0.28
C TYR A 126 5.50 12.73 1.29
N LEU A 127 5.87 13.10 2.50
CA LEU A 127 5.87 12.20 3.65
C LEU A 127 5.11 12.82 4.81
N VAL A 128 4.47 11.98 5.62
CA VAL A 128 3.71 12.40 6.80
C VAL A 128 4.56 12.17 8.04
N ALA A 129 5.14 13.25 8.56
CA ALA A 129 5.92 13.24 9.80
C ALA A 129 5.04 13.62 11.00
N GLY A 130 4.23 12.66 11.47
CA GLY A 130 3.28 12.86 12.56
C GLY A 130 3.60 12.05 13.83
N ARG A 131 3.15 12.53 14.98
CA ARG A 131 3.12 11.79 16.25
C ARG A 131 1.80 12.04 16.99
N LEU A 132 1.36 11.06 17.76
CA LEU A 132 0.29 11.19 18.75
C LEU A 132 0.87 10.74 20.09
N ILE A 133 1.01 11.66 21.03
CA ILE A 133 1.57 11.39 22.35
C ILE A 133 0.65 11.95 23.43
N VAL A 134 0.61 11.27 24.57
CA VAL A 134 0.02 11.79 25.80
C VAL A 134 1.17 12.28 26.68
N SER A 135 1.32 13.59 26.77
CA SER A 135 2.31 14.30 27.57
C SER A 135 1.70 14.70 28.91
N THR A 136 2.42 14.48 30.00
CA THR A 136 2.01 14.98 31.33
C THR A 136 2.12 16.49 31.45
N GLN A 137 2.89 17.14 30.56
CA GLN A 137 3.08 18.59 30.51
C GLN A 137 2.16 19.24 29.48
N ASP A 138 2.07 18.65 28.29
CA ASP A 138 1.40 19.25 27.12
C ASP A 138 0.03 18.63 26.82
N GLY A 139 -0.43 17.67 27.64
CA GLY A 139 -1.66 16.93 27.39
C GLY A 139 -1.56 16.04 26.14
N ILE A 140 -2.63 15.97 25.35
CA ILE A 140 -2.65 15.17 24.12
C ILE A 140 -2.04 16.00 22.98
N VAL A 141 -0.86 15.59 22.49
CA VAL A 141 -0.19 16.21 21.35
C VAL A 141 -0.33 15.31 20.14
N GLN A 142 -1.15 15.73 19.17
CA GLN A 142 -1.31 15.08 17.88
C GLN A 142 -0.79 16.00 16.78
N THR A 143 0.22 15.56 16.02
CA THR A 143 0.73 16.29 14.86
C THR A 143 0.28 15.68 13.53
N PHE A 144 -0.37 14.50 13.53
CA PHE A 144 -0.94 13.91 12.31
C PHE A 144 -1.98 14.82 11.62
N VAL A 145 -2.61 15.74 12.36
CA VAL A 145 -3.54 16.75 11.86
C VAL A 145 -3.20 18.06 12.55
N ALA A 146 -2.93 19.13 11.81
CA ALA A 146 -2.64 20.43 12.41
C ALA A 146 -3.90 21.01 13.08
N ALA A 147 -3.87 21.15 14.40
CA ALA A 147 -4.92 21.81 15.19
C ALA A 147 -4.86 23.34 14.94
N GLY A 148 -5.41 23.80 13.82
CA GLY A 148 -5.43 25.22 13.44
C GLY A 148 -5.86 25.45 11.99
N SER A 149 -5.78 24.41 11.15
CA SER A 149 -6.28 24.38 9.78
C SER A 149 -6.93 23.01 9.53
N PRO A 150 -8.23 22.94 9.20
CA PRO A 150 -8.89 21.65 8.97
C PRO A 150 -8.18 20.86 7.86
N GLY A 151 -7.72 19.65 8.19
CA GLY A 151 -7.38 18.62 7.19
C GLY A 151 -5.99 18.66 6.55
N MET A 152 -5.06 19.51 7.02
CA MET A 152 -3.69 19.48 6.49
C MET A 152 -2.82 18.51 7.29
N LEU A 153 -2.42 17.41 6.64
CA LEU A 153 -1.38 16.50 7.16
C LEU A 153 -0.06 17.28 7.32
N PRO A 154 0.81 16.93 8.29
CA PRO A 154 2.16 17.50 8.40
C PRO A 154 3.03 16.96 7.26
N LEU A 155 2.83 17.52 6.06
CA LEU A 155 3.50 17.09 4.84
C LEU A 155 4.86 17.75 4.75
N GLU A 156 5.91 16.94 4.71
CA GLU A 156 7.22 17.37 4.26
C GLU A 156 7.40 16.97 2.79
N SER A 157 8.07 17.82 2.02
CA SER A 157 8.37 17.54 0.61
C SER A 157 9.88 17.37 0.39
N PRO A 158 10.37 16.14 0.22
CA PRO A 158 11.78 15.87 -0.04
C PRO A 158 12.30 16.44 -1.38
N GLY A 159 11.43 16.64 -2.36
CA GLY A 159 11.78 17.11 -3.69
C GLY A 159 10.82 16.60 -4.77
N THR A 160 11.26 16.60 -6.02
CA THR A 160 10.50 16.15 -7.20
C THR A 160 11.16 14.92 -7.84
N THR A 161 10.54 14.31 -8.86
CA THR A 161 11.16 13.18 -9.60
C THR A 161 12.54 13.51 -10.18
N ALA A 162 12.81 14.79 -10.48
CA ALA A 162 14.10 15.23 -11.00
C ALA A 162 15.16 15.44 -9.91
N SER A 163 14.78 16.00 -8.75
CA SER A 163 15.72 16.42 -7.70
C SER A 163 15.93 15.40 -6.58
N TYR A 164 14.97 14.49 -6.39
CA TYR A 164 14.98 13.50 -5.32
C TYR A 164 14.90 12.08 -5.89
N ALA A 165 15.82 11.21 -5.46
CA ALA A 165 15.88 9.83 -5.90
C ALA A 165 15.76 8.90 -4.68
N ILE A 166 14.84 7.94 -4.76
CA ILE A 166 14.65 6.93 -3.72
C ILE A 166 15.39 5.65 -4.16
N PRO A 167 16.46 5.26 -3.45
CA PRO A 167 17.22 4.08 -3.80
C PRO A 167 16.46 2.79 -3.47
N THR A 168 16.64 1.78 -4.31
CA THR A 168 16.09 0.43 -4.13
C THR A 168 17.16 -0.62 -4.40
N TRP A 169 16.91 -1.88 -4.03
CA TRP A 169 17.86 -2.96 -4.32
C TRP A 169 17.98 -3.24 -5.83
N ILE A 170 16.93 -2.94 -6.60
CA ILE A 170 16.91 -3.05 -8.07
C ILE A 170 17.73 -1.90 -8.67
N ASN A 171 17.49 -0.70 -8.16
CA ASN A 171 18.09 0.56 -8.61
C ASN A 171 18.76 1.32 -7.45
N PRO A 172 20.02 1.03 -7.12
CA PRO A 172 20.69 1.55 -5.91
C PRO A 172 20.96 3.05 -5.90
N ASP A 173 21.10 3.70 -7.06
CA ASP A 173 21.26 5.15 -7.15
C ASP A 173 19.92 5.89 -7.39
N GLY A 174 18.84 5.13 -7.65
CA GLY A 174 17.49 5.65 -7.89
C GLY A 174 17.37 6.45 -9.19
N ARG A 175 18.30 6.27 -10.14
CA ARG A 175 18.33 6.94 -11.43
C ARG A 175 18.20 5.93 -12.58
N PRO A 176 17.73 6.33 -13.78
CA PRO A 176 17.66 5.43 -14.92
C PRO A 176 19.02 4.80 -15.25
N GLY A 177 19.00 3.51 -15.58
CA GLY A 177 20.20 2.71 -15.80
C GLY A 177 20.30 1.51 -14.85
N LEU A 178 21.34 0.69 -15.04
CA LEU A 178 21.52 -0.57 -14.29
C LEU A 178 22.55 -0.50 -13.17
N ALA A 179 23.34 0.57 -13.08
CA ALA A 179 24.42 0.74 -12.08
C ALA A 179 25.22 -0.57 -11.85
N LEU A 180 25.86 -1.09 -12.91
CA LEU A 180 26.43 -2.45 -12.98
C LEU A 180 27.52 -2.76 -11.93
N GLY A 181 28.06 -1.76 -11.25
CA GLY A 181 29.04 -1.90 -10.17
C GLY A 181 28.52 -1.58 -8.76
N ALA A 182 27.23 -1.27 -8.60
CA ALA A 182 26.66 -0.88 -7.31
C ALA A 182 26.30 -2.10 -6.45
N THR A 183 26.63 -2.03 -5.16
CA THR A 183 26.17 -3.00 -4.15
C THR A 183 24.64 -2.98 -4.04
N ARG A 184 24.04 -4.17 -3.92
CA ARG A 184 22.59 -4.34 -3.83
C ARG A 184 22.20 -5.02 -2.54
N GLU A 185 21.41 -4.33 -1.74
CA GLU A 185 20.93 -4.82 -0.45
C GLU A 185 19.42 -5.03 -0.52
N LEU A 186 19.00 -6.29 -0.63
CA LEU A 186 17.59 -6.66 -0.50
C LEU A 186 17.22 -6.73 0.98
N HIS A 187 16.48 -5.73 1.45
CA HIS A 187 15.88 -5.80 2.77
C HIS A 187 14.54 -6.52 2.68
N VAL A 188 14.50 -7.71 3.29
CA VAL A 188 13.25 -8.46 3.50
C VAL A 188 12.41 -7.79 4.59
N VAL A 189 13.08 -7.31 5.65
CA VAL A 189 12.59 -6.37 6.66
C VAL A 189 13.74 -5.40 7.00
N ARG A 190 13.44 -4.17 7.40
CA ARG A 190 14.43 -3.15 7.80
C ARG A 190 14.50 -2.92 9.31
N THR A 191 13.42 -3.19 10.04
CA THR A 191 13.32 -2.90 11.48
C THR A 191 12.65 -4.04 12.24
N GLY A 192 12.86 -4.10 13.55
CA GLY A 192 12.25 -5.14 14.40
C GLY A 192 10.72 -5.14 14.36
N TRP A 193 10.08 -3.97 14.34
CA TRP A 193 8.61 -3.89 14.27
C TRP A 193 8.07 -4.42 12.93
N GLN A 194 8.81 -4.25 11.82
CA GLN A 194 8.42 -4.82 10.53
C GLN A 194 8.44 -6.34 10.58
N ALA A 195 9.41 -6.95 11.26
CA ALA A 195 9.43 -8.40 11.50
C ALA A 195 8.21 -8.86 12.31
N VAL A 196 7.79 -8.08 13.32
CA VAL A 196 6.57 -8.35 14.10
C VAL A 196 5.32 -8.31 13.21
N VAL A 197 5.20 -7.33 12.31
CA VAL A 197 4.06 -7.25 11.37
C VAL A 197 4.02 -8.46 10.44
N VAL A 198 5.17 -8.85 9.87
CA VAL A 198 5.28 -10.04 9.00
C VAL A 198 4.90 -11.31 9.77
N ALA A 199 5.41 -11.48 11.00
CA ALA A 199 5.09 -12.62 11.85
C ALA A 199 3.59 -12.65 12.20
N ALA A 200 3.00 -11.52 12.59
CA ALA A 200 1.58 -11.42 12.90
C ALA A 200 0.70 -11.76 11.70
N ALA A 201 1.04 -11.28 10.50
CA ALA A 201 0.33 -11.62 9.27
C ALA A 201 0.41 -13.11 8.95
N ALA A 202 1.61 -13.71 9.08
CA ALA A 202 1.82 -15.14 8.85
C ALA A 202 1.03 -15.99 9.86
N THR A 203 1.08 -15.65 11.15
CA THR A 203 0.31 -16.32 12.21
C THR A 203 -1.18 -16.21 11.96
N LEU A 204 -1.69 -15.02 11.63
CA LEU A 204 -3.11 -14.80 11.36
C LEU A 204 -3.58 -15.65 10.18
N LEU A 205 -2.85 -15.63 9.06
CA LEU A 205 -3.21 -16.46 7.91
C LEU A 205 -3.15 -17.95 8.24
N ALA A 206 -2.14 -18.41 8.98
CA ALA A 206 -2.04 -19.80 9.41
C ALA A 206 -3.26 -20.22 10.23
N VAL A 207 -3.66 -19.42 11.22
CA VAL A 207 -4.86 -19.68 12.04
C VAL A 207 -6.11 -19.72 11.16
N ARG A 208 -6.32 -18.70 10.30
CA ARG A 208 -7.50 -18.60 9.43
C ARG A 208 -7.61 -19.73 8.41
N PHE A 209 -6.49 -20.32 7.97
CA PHE A 209 -6.51 -21.48 7.08
C PHE A 209 -6.65 -22.81 7.81
N LEU A 210 -6.37 -22.85 9.12
CA LEU A 210 -6.52 -24.03 9.96
C LEU A 210 -7.90 -24.10 10.64
N GLU A 211 -8.57 -22.97 10.82
CA GLU A 211 -9.98 -22.91 11.25
C GLU A 211 -10.81 -23.79 10.31
N PRO A 212 -11.43 -24.88 10.81
CA PRO A 212 -12.42 -25.61 10.06
C PRO A 212 -13.53 -24.64 9.67
N ALA A 213 -14.06 -24.78 8.45
CA ALA A 213 -15.32 -24.13 8.13
C ALA A 213 -16.36 -24.69 9.10
N ASP A 214 -16.70 -23.95 10.15
CA ASP A 214 -17.73 -24.38 11.09
C ASP A 214 -18.97 -24.74 10.29
N GLY A 215 -19.41 -25.99 10.48
CA GLY A 215 -20.45 -26.64 9.72
C GLY A 215 -21.75 -25.85 9.77
N GLY A 216 -22.15 -25.33 8.61
CA GLY A 216 -23.53 -24.96 8.36
C GLY A 216 -24.31 -26.19 7.92
N ASP A 217 -24.70 -27.02 8.90
CA ASP A 217 -25.86 -27.90 8.80
C ASP A 217 -26.89 -27.41 9.82
N THR A 218 -27.81 -26.56 9.37
CA THR A 218 -29.27 -26.59 9.63
C THR A 218 -29.96 -25.70 8.61
#